data_AF-A0A1R1BG18-F1
#
_entry.id   AF-A0A1R1BG18-F1
#
_cell.length_a   1.000
_cell.length_b   1.000
_cell.length_c   1.000
_cell.angle_alpha   90.00
_cell.angle_beta   90.00
_cell.angle_gamma   90.00
#
_symmetry.space_group_name_H-M   'P 1'
#
loop_
_entity.id
_entity.type
_entity.pdbx_description
1 polymer ?
#
loop_
_entity_poly.entity_id
_entity_poly.type
_entity_poly.pdbx_seq_one_letter_code
_entity_poly.pdbx_strand_id
1 'polypeptide(L)'
;MVNRLISTGLIVTSILWLGGCRMPASPIDLIKPPVSEGTSQKDKWSTTLRTLLPDGARLLASVHGKKSNGTVFGDMDGDGINEAIVVYEEDVLNEKKLKAALLKQYKEDWRIVWDTWGSGYGLDNVGFADVNKDGRPEVVLGWSLGAGGNGLDIYEWTNHTLQLSMKKGYQGHLDLNQIP
;
A
#
# COMPACT_ATOMS: atom_id res chain seq x y z
N MET A 1 44.43 57.73 -56.25
CA MET A 1 44.62 56.66 -57.25
C MET A 1 45.62 55.65 -56.70
N VAL A 2 45.47 54.36 -57.00
CA VAL A 2 46.16 53.18 -56.41
C VAL A 2 45.44 52.62 -55.16
N ASN A 3 44.34 51.87 -55.32
CA ASN A 3 44.24 50.43 -55.66
C ASN A 3 44.59 49.55 -54.43
N ARG A 4 43.59 49.02 -53.71
CA ARG A 4 43.10 47.61 -53.80
C ARG A 4 44.24 46.63 -54.12
N LEU A 5 44.56 45.76 -53.14
CA LEU A 5 45.25 44.46 -53.23
C LEU A 5 46.32 44.30 -52.13
N ILE A 6 45.89 44.25 -50.88
CA ILE A 6 46.61 43.48 -49.86
C ILE A 6 45.53 42.71 -49.09
N SER A 7 45.22 41.52 -49.61
CA SER A 7 45.55 40.27 -48.94
C SER A 7 44.50 39.95 -47.87
N THR A 8 43.28 39.51 -48.21
CA THR A 8 42.98 38.11 -48.58
C THR A 8 43.79 37.05 -47.80
N GLY A 9 44.13 37.32 -46.54
CA GLY A 9 44.86 36.39 -45.67
C GLY A 9 44.25 36.14 -44.29
N LEU A 10 43.14 36.79 -43.93
CA LEU A 10 42.62 36.76 -42.55
C LEU A 10 41.19 36.20 -42.38
N ILE A 11 40.55 35.75 -43.47
CA ILE A 11 39.15 35.29 -43.42
C ILE A 11 39.04 33.75 -43.46
N VAL A 12 40.11 33.03 -43.79
CA VAL A 12 40.01 31.58 -44.06
C VAL A 12 40.19 30.71 -42.81
N THR A 13 40.72 31.22 -41.70
CA THR A 13 41.07 30.39 -40.53
C THR A 13 40.02 30.34 -39.43
N SER A 14 38.86 30.99 -39.61
CA SER A 14 37.81 31.08 -38.58
C SER A 14 36.52 30.31 -38.92
N ILE A 15 36.61 29.25 -39.72
CA ILE A 15 35.46 28.38 -40.08
C ILE A 15 35.57 26.96 -39.50
N LEU A 16 36.64 26.62 -38.78
CA LEU A 16 36.89 25.25 -38.29
C LEU A 16 36.48 24.95 -36.83
N TRP A 17 35.44 25.60 -36.29
CA TRP A 17 34.96 25.30 -34.91
C TRP A 17 33.42 25.27 -34.77
N LEU A 18 32.68 24.85 -35.80
CA LEU A 18 31.23 24.60 -35.66
C LEU A 18 30.81 23.19 -36.12
N GLY A 19 31.74 22.24 -36.12
CA GLY A 19 31.47 20.81 -36.34
C GLY A 19 31.01 20.11 -35.07
N GLY A 20 29.90 20.54 -34.48
CA GLY A 20 29.25 19.86 -33.36
C GLY A 20 27.95 19.20 -33.80
N CYS A 21 28.01 18.10 -34.56
CA CYS A 21 26.83 17.25 -34.77
C CYS A 21 26.51 16.51 -33.46
N ARG A 22 25.65 17.10 -32.61
CA ARG A 22 24.93 16.29 -31.62
C ARG A 22 23.85 15.50 -32.35
N MET A 23 23.89 14.18 -32.23
CA MET A 23 22.82 13.32 -32.70
C MET A 23 21.50 13.75 -32.03
N PRO A 24 20.43 14.03 -32.79
CA PRO A 24 19.12 14.23 -32.18
C PRO A 24 18.69 12.92 -31.53
N ALA A 25 18.26 12.98 -30.27
CA ALA A 25 17.63 11.84 -29.62
C ALA A 25 16.48 11.36 -30.51
N SER A 26 16.36 10.04 -30.67
CA SER A 26 15.28 9.45 -31.45
C SER A 26 13.93 9.79 -30.77
N PRO A 27 12.84 10.03 -31.51
CA PRO A 27 11.53 10.33 -30.91
C PRO A 27 11.03 9.27 -29.92
N ILE A 28 11.57 8.05 -29.99
CA ILE A 28 11.26 6.93 -29.08
C ILE A 28 11.85 7.15 -27.67
N ASP A 29 12.97 7.86 -27.54
CA ASP A 29 13.63 8.11 -26.24
C ASP A 29 12.94 9.20 -25.41
N LEU A 30 12.03 9.97 -26.04
CA LEU A 30 11.14 10.91 -25.33
C LEU A 30 9.90 10.23 -24.77
N ILE A 31 9.65 8.96 -25.10
CA ILE A 31 8.57 8.16 -24.53
C ILE A 31 9.16 7.39 -23.34
N LYS A 32 9.48 8.10 -22.26
CA LYS A 32 9.68 7.44 -20.97
C LYS A 32 8.31 7.17 -20.37
N PRO A 33 8.02 5.93 -19.92
CA PRO A 33 6.84 5.68 -19.10
C PRO A 33 6.84 6.69 -17.94
N PRO A 34 5.68 7.23 -17.53
CA PRO A 34 5.65 8.09 -16.35
C PRO A 34 6.25 7.30 -15.19
N VAL A 35 7.33 7.82 -14.60
CA VAL A 35 7.86 7.31 -13.33
C VAL A 35 6.82 7.72 -12.29
N SER A 36 5.80 6.89 -12.15
CA SER A 36 4.67 7.16 -11.27
C SER A 36 5.22 7.16 -9.85
N GLU A 37 5.08 8.27 -9.12
CA GLU A 37 5.41 8.39 -7.69
C GLU A 37 4.80 7.24 -6.86
N GLY A 38 3.69 6.66 -7.34
CA GLY A 38 3.06 5.47 -6.76
C GLY A 38 3.87 4.17 -6.84
N THR A 39 4.92 4.10 -7.66
CA THR A 39 5.83 2.93 -7.72
C THR A 39 6.75 2.93 -6.51
N SER A 40 7.41 4.07 -6.25
CA SER A 40 8.28 4.25 -5.08
C SER A 40 7.54 4.06 -3.75
N GLN A 41 6.28 4.53 -3.66
CA GLN A 41 5.48 4.35 -2.45
C GLN A 41 5.03 2.89 -2.25
N LYS A 42 4.65 2.17 -3.32
CA LYS A 42 4.35 0.73 -3.25
C LYS A 42 5.58 -0.08 -2.87
N ASP A 43 6.74 0.27 -3.41
CA ASP A 43 8.01 -0.40 -3.11
C ASP A 43 8.40 -0.16 -1.65
N LYS A 44 8.30 1.09 -1.15
CA LYS A 44 8.53 1.42 0.27
C LYS A 44 7.57 0.67 1.19
N TRP A 45 6.28 0.62 0.88
CA TRP A 45 5.29 -0.13 1.68
C TRP A 45 5.59 -1.62 1.72
N SER A 46 5.89 -2.22 0.56
CA SER A 46 6.22 -3.65 0.49
C SER A 46 7.47 -4.01 1.31
N THR A 47 8.47 -3.13 1.30
CA THR A 47 9.70 -3.27 2.09
C THR A 47 9.41 -3.14 3.59
N THR A 48 8.54 -2.20 3.95
CA THR A 48 8.08 -2.00 5.33
C THR A 48 7.40 -3.26 5.86
N LEU A 49 6.46 -3.83 5.11
CA LEU A 49 5.77 -5.07 5.51
C LEU A 49 6.72 -6.25 5.68
N ARG A 50 7.70 -6.42 4.79
CA ARG A 50 8.72 -7.48 4.93
C ARG A 50 9.58 -7.35 6.17
N THR A 51 9.72 -6.13 6.70
CA THR A 51 10.51 -5.87 7.91
C THR A 51 9.68 -6.08 9.18
N LEU A 52 8.37 -5.81 9.11
CA LEU A 52 7.47 -5.88 10.27
C LEU A 52 6.81 -7.24 10.46
N LEU A 53 6.51 -7.95 9.37
CA LEU A 53 5.85 -9.24 9.42
C LEU A 53 6.87 -10.40 9.53
N PRO A 54 6.47 -11.54 10.11
CA PRO A 54 7.32 -12.73 10.17
C PRO A 54 7.82 -13.18 8.78
N ASP A 55 8.99 -13.80 8.76
CA ASP A 55 9.54 -14.39 7.53
C ASP A 55 8.56 -15.40 6.92
N GLY A 56 8.34 -15.29 5.62
CA GLY A 56 7.39 -16.14 4.90
C GLY A 56 5.92 -15.72 5.05
N ALA A 57 5.61 -14.65 5.79
CA ALA A 57 4.25 -14.15 5.90
C ALA A 57 3.64 -13.82 4.53
N ARG A 58 2.40 -14.29 4.31
CA ARG A 58 1.69 -14.14 3.04
C ARG A 58 0.41 -13.35 3.21
N LEU A 59 0.35 -12.16 2.62
CA LEU A 59 -0.86 -11.32 2.67
C LEU A 59 -2.07 -12.01 2.03
N LEU A 60 -3.24 -11.81 2.63
CA LEU A 60 -4.49 -12.42 2.19
C LEU A 60 -5.41 -11.39 1.55
N ALA A 61 -5.79 -11.62 0.29
CA ALA A 61 -6.86 -10.83 -0.32
C ALA A 61 -8.23 -11.29 0.22
N SER A 62 -9.10 -10.33 0.50
CA SER A 62 -10.52 -10.63 0.82
C SER A 62 -11.21 -11.25 -0.39
N VAL A 63 -12.05 -12.25 -0.13
CA VAL A 63 -12.81 -12.97 -1.18
C VAL A 63 -13.93 -12.10 -1.77
N HIS A 64 -14.58 -11.27 -0.96
CA HIS A 64 -15.77 -10.52 -1.36
C HIS A 64 -15.58 -8.98 -1.38
N GLY A 65 -14.39 -8.47 -1.05
CA GLY A 65 -14.08 -7.05 -1.01
C GLY A 65 -13.46 -6.49 -2.29
N LYS A 66 -13.40 -5.15 -2.37
CA LYS A 66 -12.59 -4.40 -3.34
C LYS A 66 -11.15 -4.90 -3.22
N LYS A 67 -10.60 -5.54 -4.27
CA LYS A 67 -9.25 -6.16 -4.31
C LYS A 67 -8.21 -5.36 -3.52
N SER A 68 -8.10 -5.64 -2.24
CA SER A 68 -7.04 -5.16 -1.37
C SER A 68 -6.12 -6.35 -1.19
N ASN A 69 -4.81 -6.13 -1.34
CA ASN A 69 -3.81 -7.19 -1.22
C ASN A 69 -3.59 -7.55 0.26
N GLY A 70 -4.67 -7.70 1.06
CA GLY A 70 -4.62 -7.93 2.50
C GLY A 70 -4.20 -6.73 3.32
N THR A 71 -4.26 -5.52 2.76
CA THR A 71 -4.00 -4.27 3.49
C THR A 71 -5.13 -3.28 3.21
N VAL A 72 -5.72 -2.73 4.27
CA VAL A 72 -6.69 -1.63 4.19
C VAL A 72 -6.19 -0.49 5.06
N PHE A 73 -6.38 0.75 4.60
CA PHE A 73 -5.98 1.96 5.32
C PHE A 73 -7.20 2.74 5.81
N GLY A 74 -7.10 3.32 6.99
CA GLY A 74 -8.14 4.17 7.59
C GLY A 74 -7.65 4.82 8.88
N ASP A 75 -8.17 6.00 9.19
CA ASP A 75 -7.89 6.74 10.43
C ASP A 75 -8.65 6.10 11.60
N MET A 76 -7.98 5.19 12.30
CA MET A 76 -8.56 4.34 13.34
C MET A 76 -8.69 5.08 14.68
N ASP A 77 -7.73 5.94 15.01
CA ASP A 77 -7.72 6.66 16.29
C ASP A 77 -8.10 8.13 16.22
N GLY A 78 -8.43 8.62 15.01
CA GLY A 78 -8.97 9.95 14.79
C GLY A 78 -7.93 11.06 14.84
N ASP A 79 -6.65 10.74 14.67
CA ASP A 79 -5.57 11.73 14.64
C ASP A 79 -5.34 12.35 13.25
N GLY A 80 -6.09 11.89 12.24
CA GLY A 80 -6.01 12.35 10.85
C GLY A 80 -4.93 11.65 10.01
N ILE A 81 -4.22 10.68 10.58
CA ILE A 81 -3.23 9.84 9.88
C ILE A 81 -3.79 8.42 9.79
N ASN A 82 -3.85 7.87 8.58
CA ASN A 82 -4.38 6.53 8.40
C ASN A 82 -3.45 5.46 9.00
N GLU A 83 -4.01 4.59 9.84
CA GLU A 83 -3.45 3.28 10.16
C GLU A 83 -3.64 2.29 9.00
N ALA A 84 -2.95 1.15 9.09
CA ALA A 84 -3.07 0.05 8.16
C ALA A 84 -3.45 -1.24 8.89
N ILE A 85 -4.61 -1.84 8.56
CA ILE A 85 -4.93 -3.21 8.97
C ILE A 85 -4.41 -4.17 7.91
N VAL A 86 -3.61 -5.14 8.35
CA VAL A 86 -2.97 -6.13 7.49
C VAL A 86 -3.38 -7.54 7.92
N VAL A 87 -3.83 -8.35 6.97
CA VAL A 87 -4.20 -9.76 7.22
C VAL A 87 -3.26 -10.66 6.43
N TYR A 88 -2.68 -11.65 7.11
CA TYR A 88 -1.68 -12.54 6.54
C TYR A 88 -1.78 -13.95 7.08
N GLU A 89 -1.21 -14.90 6.34
CA GLU A 89 -0.86 -16.23 6.80
C GLU A 89 0.57 -16.24 7.32
N GLU A 90 0.79 -16.96 8.42
CA GLU A 90 2.10 -17.30 8.98
C GLU A 90 2.20 -18.82 9.13
N ASP A 91 3.36 -19.39 8.84
CA ASP A 91 3.63 -20.81 9.07
C ASP A 91 4.09 -21.02 10.52
N VAL A 92 3.23 -21.61 11.34
CA VAL A 92 3.50 -21.90 12.76
C VAL A 92 3.48 -23.40 12.96
N LEU A 93 4.62 -23.99 13.31
CA LEU A 93 4.77 -25.45 13.53
C LEU A 93 4.30 -26.30 12.33
N ASN A 94 4.59 -25.86 11.10
CA ASN A 94 4.14 -26.46 9.83
C ASN A 94 2.62 -26.36 9.57
N GLU A 95 1.91 -25.54 10.33
CA GLU A 95 0.50 -25.22 10.06
C GLU A 95 0.36 -23.75 9.65
N LYS A 96 -0.43 -23.50 8.60
CA LYS A 96 -0.80 -22.15 8.21
C LYS A 96 -1.79 -21.58 9.21
N LYS A 97 -1.42 -20.47 9.86
CA LYS A 97 -2.28 -19.73 10.79
C LYS A 97 -2.58 -18.36 10.20
N LEU A 98 -3.85 -17.95 10.32
CA LEU A 98 -4.28 -16.62 9.94
C LEU A 98 -3.95 -15.63 11.06
N LYS A 99 -3.49 -14.44 10.69
CA LYS A 99 -3.26 -13.33 11.62
C LYS A 99 -3.75 -12.02 11.03
N ALA A 100 -4.10 -11.10 11.91
CA ALA A 100 -4.31 -9.70 11.57
C ALA A 100 -3.43 -8.83 12.46
N ALA A 101 -2.93 -7.72 11.91
CA ALA A 101 -2.14 -6.74 12.64
C ALA A 101 -2.54 -5.33 12.22
N LEU A 102 -2.69 -4.43 13.20
CA LEU A 102 -2.85 -3.01 12.97
C LEU A 102 -1.47 -2.34 13.08
N LEU A 103 -1.12 -1.61 12.02
CA LEU A 103 0.11 -0.85 11.95
C LEU A 103 -0.23 0.64 12.04
N LYS A 104 0.54 1.37 12.85
CA LYS A 104 0.45 2.83 12.99
C LYS A 104 1.79 3.47 12.63
N GLN A 105 1.73 4.62 11.97
CA GLN A 105 2.90 5.40 11.62
C GLN A 105 3.31 6.30 12.79
N TYR A 106 4.56 6.22 13.20
CA TYR A 106 5.18 7.14 14.15
C TYR A 106 6.30 7.89 13.43
N LYS A 107 6.08 9.19 13.15
CA LYS A 107 6.93 9.99 12.26
C LYS A 107 7.00 9.37 10.86
N GLU A 108 8.11 8.74 10.50
CA GLU A 108 8.31 8.10 9.18
C GLU A 108 8.30 6.57 9.24
N ASP A 109 8.23 5.99 10.44
CA ASP A 109 8.34 4.56 10.67
C ASP A 109 6.99 3.94 11.02
N TRP A 110 6.67 2.81 10.39
CA TRP A 110 5.50 2.00 10.74
C TRP A 110 5.84 1.03 11.86
N ARG A 111 4.87 0.80 12.76
CA ARG A 111 5.00 -0.17 13.85
C ARG A 111 3.70 -0.94 14.00
N ILE A 112 3.81 -2.23 14.33
CA ILE A 112 2.66 -3.01 14.77
C ILE A 112 2.28 -2.52 16.17
N VAL A 113 1.04 -2.05 16.32
CA VAL A 113 0.50 -1.57 17.61
C VAL A 113 -0.52 -2.54 18.20
N TRP A 114 -0.97 -3.50 17.39
CA TRP A 114 -1.89 -4.55 17.80
C TRP A 114 -1.82 -5.72 16.81
N ASP A 115 -1.95 -6.96 17.30
CA ASP A 115 -2.14 -8.15 16.48
C ASP A 115 -3.07 -9.17 17.15
N THR A 116 -3.63 -10.07 16.33
CA THR A 116 -4.46 -11.17 16.81
C THR A 116 -4.38 -12.38 15.87
N TRP A 117 -4.77 -13.54 16.40
CA TRP A 117 -5.00 -14.74 15.59
C TRP A 117 -6.37 -14.66 14.91
N GLY A 118 -6.37 -14.93 13.61
CA GLY A 118 -7.59 -15.11 12.85
C GLY A 118 -8.25 -16.46 13.14
N SER A 119 -9.55 -16.54 12.83
CA SER A 119 -10.33 -17.77 12.94
C SER A 119 -10.55 -18.40 11.57
N GLY A 120 -10.72 -19.71 11.51
CA GLY A 120 -11.08 -20.41 10.27
C GLY A 120 -9.94 -20.58 9.27
N TYR A 121 -10.27 -20.45 7.98
CA TYR A 121 -9.43 -20.90 6.87
C TYR A 121 -9.18 -19.84 5.81
N GLY A 122 -9.78 -18.66 5.92
CA GLY A 122 -9.54 -17.57 4.99
C GLY A 122 -10.13 -16.24 5.44
N LEU A 123 -9.94 -15.22 4.60
CA LEU A 123 -10.43 -13.87 4.82
C LEU A 123 -11.66 -13.60 3.95
N ASP A 124 -12.81 -13.43 4.59
CA ASP A 124 -14.03 -12.99 3.91
C ASP A 124 -14.04 -11.47 3.74
N ASN A 125 -13.80 -10.72 4.81
CA ASN A 125 -13.88 -9.25 4.82
C ASN A 125 -12.80 -8.62 5.73
N VAL A 126 -12.33 -7.44 5.38
CA VAL A 126 -11.47 -6.60 6.21
C VAL A 126 -11.76 -5.13 5.90
N GLY A 127 -11.90 -4.30 6.91
CA GLY A 127 -12.03 -2.87 6.72
C GLY A 127 -12.23 -2.07 7.98
N PHE A 128 -12.39 -0.77 7.78
CA PHE A 128 -12.77 0.19 8.80
C PHE A 128 -14.21 0.64 8.54
N ALA A 129 -15.05 0.65 9.56
CA ALA A 129 -16.44 1.10 9.47
C ALA A 129 -16.94 1.59 10.83
N ASP A 130 -17.67 2.70 10.86
CA ASP A 130 -18.37 3.19 12.05
C ASP A 130 -19.65 2.36 12.23
N VAL A 131 -19.51 1.23 12.94
CA VAL A 131 -20.57 0.25 13.15
C VAL A 131 -21.51 0.72 14.25
N ASN A 132 -20.98 1.26 15.34
CA ASN A 132 -21.77 1.73 16.48
C ASN A 132 -22.37 3.13 16.28
N LYS A 133 -22.01 3.84 15.20
CA LYS A 133 -22.46 5.19 14.84
C LYS A 133 -22.05 6.26 15.85
N ASP A 134 -20.90 6.09 16.49
CA ASP A 134 -20.32 7.06 17.42
C ASP A 134 -19.43 8.12 16.74
N GLY A 135 -19.19 7.95 15.43
CA GLY A 135 -18.36 8.84 14.61
C GLY A 135 -16.88 8.46 14.56
N ARG A 136 -16.46 7.38 15.23
CA ARG A 136 -15.15 6.73 15.07
C ARG A 136 -15.32 5.38 14.37
N PRO A 137 -14.37 4.95 13.54
CA PRO A 137 -14.47 3.64 12.92
C PRO A 137 -14.08 2.52 13.89
N GLU A 138 -14.64 1.34 13.67
CA GLU A 138 -14.16 0.06 14.16
C GLU A 138 -13.37 -0.69 13.08
N VAL A 139 -12.46 -1.58 13.49
CA VAL A 139 -11.89 -2.60 12.61
C VAL A 139 -12.87 -3.77 12.51
N VAL A 140 -13.24 -4.11 11.28
CA VAL A 140 -14.11 -5.25 10.97
C VAL A 140 -13.29 -6.34 10.30
N LEU A 141 -13.26 -7.52 10.90
CA LEU A 141 -12.61 -8.72 10.35
C LEU A 141 -13.64 -9.84 10.15
N GLY A 142 -13.87 -10.18 8.89
CA GLY A 142 -14.69 -11.31 8.47
C GLY A 142 -13.83 -12.50 8.10
N TRP A 143 -13.99 -13.61 8.81
CA TRP A 143 -13.27 -14.87 8.62
C TRP A 143 -14.13 -15.89 7.89
N SER A 144 -13.54 -16.60 6.93
CA SER A 144 -14.19 -17.76 6.31
C SER A 144 -13.98 -19.01 7.16
N LEU A 145 -15.08 -19.63 7.61
CA LEU A 145 -15.08 -20.88 8.39
C LEU A 145 -15.37 -22.10 7.48
N GLY A 146 -15.24 -21.95 6.17
CA GLY A 146 -15.54 -22.98 5.18
C GLY A 146 -17.05 -23.28 5.11
N ALA A 147 -17.42 -24.56 5.14
CA ALA A 147 -18.82 -24.99 5.05
C ALA A 147 -19.69 -24.52 6.24
N GLY A 148 -19.07 -24.10 7.35
CA GLY A 148 -19.78 -23.56 8.52
C GLY A 148 -20.27 -22.12 8.38
N GLY A 149 -19.97 -21.44 7.26
CA GLY A 149 -20.28 -20.03 7.05
C GLY A 149 -19.10 -19.12 7.40
N ASN A 150 -19.39 -17.93 7.91
CA ASN A 150 -18.39 -16.91 8.22
C ASN A 150 -18.46 -16.48 9.69
N GLY A 151 -17.32 -16.04 10.23
CA GLY A 151 -17.20 -15.43 11.57
C GLY A 151 -16.85 -13.95 11.44
N LEU A 152 -17.44 -13.11 12.27
CA LEU A 152 -17.23 -11.67 12.32
C LEU A 152 -16.61 -11.31 13.66
N ASP A 153 -15.51 -10.59 13.62
CA ASP A 153 -14.88 -9.95 14.77
C ASP A 153 -14.84 -8.44 14.53
N ILE A 154 -15.33 -7.66 15.49
CA ILE A 154 -15.30 -6.19 15.46
C ILE A 154 -14.44 -5.72 16.62
N TYR A 155 -13.50 -4.83 16.32
CA TYR A 155 -12.57 -4.27 17.28
C TYR A 155 -12.70 -2.75 17.32
N GLU A 156 -12.76 -2.22 18.54
CA GLU A 156 -12.85 -0.79 18.82
C GLU A 156 -11.51 -0.27 19.34
N TRP A 157 -11.15 0.96 18.97
CA TRP A 157 -9.96 1.61 19.49
C TRP A 157 -10.23 2.18 20.88
N THR A 158 -9.66 1.55 21.90
CA THR A 158 -9.79 1.99 23.30
C THR A 158 -8.47 1.86 24.02
N ASN A 159 -8.13 2.82 24.89
CA ASN A 159 -6.88 2.84 25.65
C ASN A 159 -5.62 2.67 24.78
N HIS A 160 -5.59 3.28 23.58
CA HIS A 160 -4.49 3.21 22.62
C HIS A 160 -4.21 1.82 22.02
N THR A 161 -5.21 0.94 21.99
CA THR A 161 -5.12 -0.36 21.32
C THR A 161 -6.50 -0.82 20.82
N LEU A 162 -6.53 -1.88 20.03
CA LEU A 162 -7.78 -2.51 19.61
C LEU A 162 -8.27 -3.50 20.67
N GLN A 163 -9.53 -3.38 21.05
CA GLN A 163 -10.23 -4.30 21.94
C GLN A 163 -11.40 -4.95 21.19
N LEU A 164 -11.59 -6.26 21.36
CA LEU A 164 -12.72 -6.97 20.74
C LEU A 164 -14.03 -6.48 21.37
N SER A 165 -14.89 -5.83 20.57
CA SER A 165 -16.19 -5.34 21.01
C SER A 165 -17.33 -6.30 20.65
N MET A 166 -17.24 -6.97 19.50
CA MET A 166 -18.26 -7.91 19.03
C MET A 166 -17.65 -9.14 18.36
N LYS A 167 -18.26 -10.31 18.59
CA LYS A 167 -17.99 -11.54 17.85
C LYS A 167 -19.30 -12.23 17.48
N LYS A 168 -19.50 -12.57 16.20
CA LYS A 168 -20.76 -13.16 15.72
C LYS A 168 -20.56 -14.03 14.47
N GLY A 169 -21.38 -15.06 14.27
CA GLY A 169 -21.44 -15.80 13.00
C GLY A 169 -22.38 -15.13 11.98
N TYR A 170 -22.06 -15.21 10.68
CA TYR A 170 -22.93 -14.75 9.61
C TYR A 170 -22.86 -15.66 8.37
N GLN A 171 -23.85 -15.49 7.49
CA GLN A 171 -23.93 -16.18 6.20
C GLN A 171 -24.10 -15.15 5.08
N GLY A 172 -23.55 -15.45 3.90
CA GLY A 172 -23.63 -14.57 2.74
C GLY A 172 -22.62 -13.43 2.76
N HIS A 173 -22.90 -12.38 1.99
CA HIS A 173 -22.02 -11.22 1.82
C HIS A 173 -22.18 -10.23 2.98
N LEU A 174 -21.07 -9.76 3.54
CA LEU A 174 -21.04 -8.73 4.56
C LEU A 174 -20.88 -7.34 3.92
N ASP A 175 -21.91 -6.51 4.00
CA ASP A 175 -21.82 -5.07 3.73
C ASP A 175 -21.44 -4.34 5.03
N LEU A 176 -20.26 -3.72 5.04
CA LEU A 176 -19.73 -3.01 6.20
C LEU A 176 -20.65 -1.85 6.65
N ASN A 177 -21.48 -1.31 5.76
CA ASN A 177 -22.40 -0.22 6.07
C ASN A 177 -23.74 -0.71 6.67
N GLN A 178 -23.95 -2.02 6.74
CA GLN A 178 -25.20 -2.64 7.22
C GLN A 178 -24.98 -3.53 8.44
N ILE A 179 -23.84 -3.39 9.12
CA ILE A 179 -23.59 -4.09 10.36
C ILE A 179 -24.50 -3.46 11.45
N PRO A 180 -25.29 -4.28 12.17
CA PRO A 180 -26.28 -3.82 13.13
C PRO A 180 -25.67 -3.26 14.42
#